data_AF-A0A3P6RBD9-F1
#
_entry.id   AF-A0A3P6RBD9-F1
#
_cell.length_a   1.000
_cell.length_b   1.000
_cell.length_c   1.000
_cell.angle_alpha   90.00
_cell.angle_beta   90.00
_cell.angle_gamma   90.00
#
_symmetry.space_group_name_H-M   'P 1'
#
loop_
_entity.id
_entity.type
_entity.pdbx_description
1 polymer ?
#
loop_
_entity_poly.entity_id
_entity_poly.type
_entity_poly.pdbx_seq_one_letter_code
_entity_poly.pdbx_strand_id
1 'polypeptide(L)'
;MNSVLQSFKTIPEIKDGLQRLSVSGQETDANKKMAMAVKSVYEMLDNPRRTADEPLVPFFMLQALHSILPQFSSRDEHGHLEQQDANECFSEVQRMILTALSANKDMLGKDVKEYFRGRYQVTQKCLESDEEPVQKSTEEFYQVCACLICPFFFASSFVVDLD
;
A
#
# COMPACT_ATOMS: atom_id res chain seq x y z
N MET A 1 -4.10 -9.69 -6.40
CA MET A 1 -3.13 -10.00 -5.31
C MET A 1 -1.71 -10.30 -5.81
N ASN A 2 -1.47 -11.31 -6.64
CA ASN A 2 -0.09 -11.69 -7.04
C ASN A 2 0.71 -10.53 -7.62
N SER A 3 0.13 -9.78 -8.55
CA SER A 3 0.77 -8.60 -9.15
C SER A 3 1.08 -7.53 -8.09
N VAL A 4 0.19 -7.30 -7.13
CA VAL A 4 0.38 -6.34 -6.02
C VAL A 4 1.59 -6.72 -5.18
N LEU A 5 1.72 -7.99 -4.80
CA LEU A 5 2.87 -8.48 -4.02
C LEU A 5 4.19 -8.32 -4.78
N GLN A 6 4.17 -8.58 -6.09
CA GLN A 6 5.34 -8.39 -6.96
C GLN A 6 5.69 -6.90 -7.12
N SER A 7 4.71 -6.00 -7.21
CA SER A 7 4.95 -4.55 -7.27
C SER A 7 5.71 -4.07 -6.03
N PHE A 8 5.28 -4.46 -4.82
CA PHE A 8 5.99 -4.10 -3.59
C PHE A 8 7.39 -4.71 -3.49
N LYS A 9 7.63 -5.89 -4.09
CA LYS A 9 8.95 -6.54 -4.10
C LYS A 9 10.00 -5.71 -4.84
N THR A 10 9.58 -4.87 -5.79
CA THR A 10 10.48 -3.99 -6.54
C THR A 10 11.05 -2.86 -5.70
N ILE A 11 10.47 -2.55 -4.54
CA ILE A 11 10.85 -1.44 -3.67
C ILE A 11 11.84 -1.92 -2.61
N PRO A 12 13.14 -1.60 -2.71
CA PRO A 12 14.16 -2.12 -1.80
C PRO A 12 13.95 -1.68 -0.35
N GLU A 13 13.43 -0.48 -0.12
CA GLU A 13 13.16 0.05 1.22
C GLU A 13 12.12 -0.78 1.98
N ILE A 14 11.08 -1.26 1.28
CA ILE A 14 10.09 -2.17 1.85
C ILE A 14 10.74 -3.52 2.12
N LYS A 15 11.49 -4.06 1.16
CA LYS A 15 12.16 -5.37 1.29
C LYS A 15 13.11 -5.40 2.50
N ASP A 16 13.98 -4.41 2.61
CA ASP A 16 14.95 -4.27 3.70
C ASP A 16 14.26 -4.06 5.04
N GLY A 17 13.20 -3.23 5.07
CA GLY A 17 12.39 -3.00 6.26
C GLY A 17 11.72 -4.29 6.77
N LEU A 18 11.14 -5.08 5.86
CA LEU A 18 10.53 -6.36 6.19
C LEU A 18 11.55 -7.38 6.69
N GLN A 19 12.78 -7.41 6.13
CA GLN A 19 13.84 -8.30 6.63
C GLN A 19 14.23 -7.99 8.08
N ARG A 20 14.28 -6.71 8.45
CA ARG A 20 14.61 -6.25 9.80
C ARG A 20 13.44 -6.31 10.79
N LEU A 21 12.22 -6.53 10.29
CA LEU A 21 11.04 -6.71 11.13
C LEU A 21 11.21 -7.95 12.01
N SER A 22 11.32 -7.73 13.33
CA SER A 22 11.50 -8.79 14.32
C SER A 22 10.21 -9.07 15.09
N VAL A 23 10.06 -10.32 15.56
CA VAL A 23 8.87 -10.77 16.29
C VAL A 23 8.86 -10.31 17.76
N SER A 24 9.92 -9.64 18.24
CA SER A 24 10.11 -9.39 19.66
C SER A 24 9.02 -8.49 20.29
N GLY A 25 8.32 -9.04 21.28
CA GLY A 25 7.82 -8.32 22.45
C GLY A 25 6.46 -7.60 22.39
N GLN A 26 5.84 -7.41 21.23
CA GLN A 26 4.50 -6.82 21.15
C GLN A 26 3.47 -7.79 20.58
N GLU A 27 2.26 -7.72 21.14
CA GLU A 27 1.05 -8.38 20.66
C GLU A 27 0.98 -8.30 19.13
N THR A 28 0.75 -9.44 18.47
CA THR A 28 0.68 -9.50 17.01
C THR A 28 -0.55 -8.76 16.50
N ASP A 29 -0.41 -7.46 16.29
CA ASP A 29 -1.38 -6.63 15.60
C ASP A 29 -1.54 -7.08 14.13
N ALA A 30 -2.71 -6.83 13.55
CA ALA A 30 -3.06 -7.15 12.18
C ALA A 30 -2.02 -6.60 11.18
N ASN A 31 -1.53 -5.39 11.41
CA ASN A 31 -0.49 -4.76 10.60
C ASN A 31 0.81 -5.59 10.58
N LYS A 32 1.27 -6.04 11.75
CA LYS A 32 2.48 -6.86 11.89
C LYS A 32 2.28 -8.25 11.29
N LYS A 33 1.10 -8.87 11.46
CA LYS A 33 0.75 -10.16 10.82
C LYS A 33 0.82 -10.08 9.30
N MET A 34 0.26 -9.02 8.71
CA MET A 34 0.32 -8.80 7.26
C MET A 34 1.76 -8.61 6.79
N ALA A 35 2.53 -7.74 7.45
CA ALA A 35 3.93 -7.50 7.10
C ALA A 35 4.78 -8.79 7.19
N MET A 36 4.58 -9.62 8.22
CA MET A 36 5.25 -10.92 8.34
C MET A 36 4.83 -11.91 7.24
N ALA A 37 3.56 -11.91 6.85
CA ALA A 37 3.08 -12.76 5.78
C ALA A 37 3.71 -12.37 4.43
N VAL A 38 3.81 -11.07 4.13
CA VAL A 38 4.48 -10.55 2.93
C VAL A 38 5.97 -10.88 2.95
N LYS A 39 6.65 -10.71 4.10
CA LYS A 39 8.04 -11.12 4.30
C LYS A 39 8.25 -12.60 3.93
N SER A 40 7.39 -13.49 4.43
CA SER A 40 7.47 -14.92 4.12
C SER A 40 7.31 -15.21 2.63
N VAL A 41 6.43 -14.50 1.93
CA VAL A 41 6.31 -14.62 0.46
C VAL A 41 7.60 -14.24 -0.24
N TYR A 42 8.26 -13.17 0.19
CA TYR A 42 9.53 -12.74 -0.41
C TYR A 42 10.67 -13.71 -0.14
N GLU A 43 10.76 -14.26 1.07
CA GLU A 43 11.72 -15.31 1.41
C GLU A 43 11.51 -16.57 0.55
N MET A 44 10.25 -16.97 0.31
CA MET A 44 9.95 -18.10 -0.57
C MET A 44 10.26 -17.80 -2.04
N LEU A 45 10.04 -16.56 -2.51
CA LEU A 45 10.35 -16.13 -3.87
C LEU A 45 11.85 -15.96 -4.14
N ASP A 46 12.62 -15.58 -3.12
CA ASP A 46 14.08 -15.39 -3.22
C ASP A 46 14.85 -16.69 -2.93
N ASN A 47 14.16 -17.81 -2.68
CA ASN A 47 14.78 -19.10 -2.40
C ASN A 47 15.53 -19.62 -3.65
N PRO A 48 16.87 -19.76 -3.60
CA PRO A 48 17.68 -20.14 -4.76
C PRO A 48 17.50 -21.59 -5.20
N ARG A 49 16.85 -22.43 -4.38
CA ARG A 49 16.55 -23.83 -4.71
C ARG A 49 15.31 -23.97 -5.61
N ARG A 50 14.61 -22.88 -5.85
CA ARG A 50 13.35 -22.84 -6.57
C ARG A 50 13.60 -22.67 -8.06
N THR A 51 12.86 -23.39 -8.89
CA THR A 51 12.84 -23.15 -10.34
C THR A 51 11.82 -22.06 -10.67
N ALA A 52 12.11 -21.25 -11.69
CA ALA A 52 11.24 -20.14 -12.09
C ALA A 52 9.83 -20.61 -12.50
N ASP A 53 9.71 -21.85 -12.99
CA ASP A 53 8.46 -22.42 -13.50
C ASP A 53 7.60 -23.08 -12.43
N GLU A 54 8.10 -23.23 -11.20
CA GLU A 54 7.27 -23.75 -10.11
C GLU A 54 6.18 -22.71 -9.77
N PRO A 55 4.91 -23.09 -9.57
CA PRO A 55 3.89 -22.20 -9.03
C PRO A 55 4.07 -22.02 -7.52
N LEU A 56 3.92 -20.79 -6.99
CA LEU A 56 4.02 -20.50 -5.56
C LEU A 56 2.63 -20.18 -5.04
N VAL A 57 2.16 -20.95 -4.05
CA VAL A 57 0.92 -20.66 -3.36
C VAL A 57 1.26 -20.05 -2.00
N PRO A 58 1.07 -18.73 -1.82
CA PRO A 58 1.45 -18.07 -0.58
C PRO A 58 0.37 -18.29 0.50
N PHE A 59 0.29 -19.52 1.02
CA PHE A 59 -0.78 -19.95 1.93
C PHE A 59 -0.92 -19.05 3.17
N PHE A 60 0.20 -18.73 3.82
CA PHE A 60 0.20 -17.85 5.00
C PHE A 60 -0.29 -16.42 4.69
N MET A 61 0.05 -15.90 3.51
CA MET A 61 -0.44 -14.59 3.05
C MET A 61 -1.94 -14.63 2.76
N LEU A 62 -2.42 -15.65 2.06
CA LEU A 62 -3.86 -15.81 1.77
C LEU A 62 -4.67 -15.93 3.06
N GLN A 63 -4.18 -16.70 4.03
CA GLN A 63 -4.83 -16.84 5.33
C GLN A 63 -4.85 -15.52 6.10
N ALA A 64 -3.72 -14.78 6.14
CA ALA A 64 -3.65 -13.48 6.77
C ALA A 64 -4.58 -12.47 6.08
N LEU A 65 -4.63 -12.49 4.74
CA LEU A 65 -5.49 -11.63 3.94
C LEU A 65 -6.97 -11.85 4.27
N HIS A 66 -7.46 -13.10 4.18
CA HIS A 66 -8.87 -13.38 4.49
C HIS A 66 -9.24 -13.13 5.95
N SER A 67 -8.29 -13.31 6.87
CA SER A 67 -8.53 -13.06 8.30
C SER A 67 -8.60 -11.58 8.64
N ILE A 68 -7.83 -10.73 7.97
CA ILE A 68 -7.72 -9.30 8.31
C ILE A 68 -8.63 -8.45 7.42
N LEU A 69 -8.76 -8.83 6.15
CA LEU A 69 -9.53 -8.15 5.13
C LEU A 69 -10.54 -9.14 4.54
N PRO A 70 -11.64 -9.43 5.27
CA PRO A 70 -12.61 -10.45 4.89
C PRO A 70 -13.32 -10.15 3.57
N GLN A 71 -13.32 -8.89 3.11
CA GLN A 71 -13.86 -8.54 1.79
C GLN A 71 -13.16 -9.30 0.66
N PHE A 72 -11.87 -9.64 0.82
CA PHE A 72 -11.14 -10.41 -0.17
C PHE A 72 -11.47 -11.92 -0.18
N SER A 73 -12.38 -12.36 0.71
CA SER A 73 -12.87 -13.74 0.78
C SER A 73 -14.29 -13.90 0.26
N SER A 74 -14.86 -12.87 -0.39
CA SER A 74 -16.18 -12.94 -0.99
C SER A 74 -16.23 -14.04 -2.05
N ARG A 75 -17.40 -14.67 -2.13
CA ARG A 75 -17.66 -15.79 -3.02
C ARG A 75 -18.85 -15.50 -3.91
N ASP A 76 -18.76 -15.96 -5.15
CA ASP A 76 -19.84 -15.86 -6.10
C ASP A 76 -20.98 -16.83 -5.74
N GLU A 77 -22.07 -16.76 -6.50
CA GLU A 77 -23.24 -17.64 -6.35
C GLU A 77 -22.89 -19.14 -6.48
N HIS A 78 -21.77 -19.47 -7.11
CA HIS A 78 -21.28 -20.83 -7.31
C HIS A 78 -20.27 -21.27 -6.24
N GLY A 79 -19.95 -20.40 -5.27
CA GLY A 79 -19.04 -20.67 -4.16
C GLY A 79 -17.55 -20.52 -4.48
N HIS A 80 -17.19 -19.99 -5.66
CA HIS A 80 -15.81 -19.66 -6.02
C HIS A 80 -15.41 -18.30 -5.46
N LEU A 81 -14.11 -18.10 -5.19
CA LEU A 81 -13.60 -16.80 -4.76
C LEU A 81 -13.72 -15.78 -5.89
N GLU A 82 -14.30 -14.63 -5.59
CA GLU A 82 -14.47 -13.54 -6.55
C GLU A 82 -13.16 -12.81 -6.82
N GLN A 83 -13.03 -12.23 -8.01
CA GLN A 83 -11.93 -11.33 -8.32
C GLN A 83 -12.14 -10.00 -7.61
N GLN A 84 -11.09 -9.53 -6.94
CA GLN A 84 -11.11 -8.32 -6.14
C GLN A 84 -10.30 -7.22 -6.80
N ASP A 85 -10.63 -5.97 -6.50
CA ASP A 85 -9.92 -4.81 -7.01
C ASP A 85 -8.45 -4.84 -6.55
N ALA A 86 -7.54 -4.79 -7.54
CA ALA A 86 -6.10 -4.79 -7.29
C ALA A 86 -5.64 -3.51 -6.60
N ASN A 87 -6.28 -2.37 -6.88
CA ASN A 87 -5.97 -1.08 -6.26
C ASN A 87 -6.38 -1.08 -4.79
N GLU A 88 -7.55 -1.63 -4.45
CA GLU A 88 -7.95 -1.79 -3.05
C GLU A 88 -6.97 -2.69 -2.28
N CYS A 89 -6.61 -3.83 -2.89
CA CYS A 89 -5.61 -4.75 -2.34
C CYS A 89 -4.26 -4.05 -2.14
N PHE A 90 -3.83 -3.23 -3.10
CA PHE A 90 -2.58 -2.46 -3.00
C PHE A 90 -2.63 -1.47 -1.83
N SER A 91 -3.67 -0.63 -1.76
CA SER A 91 -3.80 0.40 -0.73
C SER A 91 -3.85 -0.18 0.68
N GLU A 92 -4.62 -1.23 0.91
CA GLU A 92 -4.71 -1.86 2.24
C GLU A 92 -3.39 -2.54 2.63
N VAL A 93 -2.80 -3.32 1.73
CA VAL A 93 -1.51 -3.98 2.01
C VAL A 93 -0.40 -2.95 2.23
N GLN A 94 -0.34 -1.89 1.42
CA GLN A 94 0.60 -0.78 1.60
C GLN A 94 0.43 -0.14 2.97
N ARG A 95 -0.80 0.26 3.33
CA ARG A 95 -1.10 0.91 4.60
C ARG A 95 -0.64 0.06 5.79
N MET A 96 -0.90 -1.24 5.75
CA MET A 96 -0.54 -2.17 6.82
C MET A 96 0.97 -2.41 6.91
N ILE A 97 1.65 -2.61 5.79
CA ILE A 97 3.12 -2.77 5.75
C ILE A 97 3.78 -1.49 6.26
N LEU A 98 3.41 -0.32 5.73
CA LEU A 98 4.02 0.94 6.15
C LEU A 98 3.79 1.20 7.64
N THR A 99 2.57 0.97 8.15
CA THR A 99 2.29 1.12 9.58
C THR A 99 3.15 0.20 10.44
N ALA A 100 3.31 -1.06 10.04
CA ALA A 100 4.15 -2.02 10.74
C ALA A 100 5.64 -1.63 10.71
N LEU A 101 6.12 -1.06 9.60
CA LEU A 101 7.51 -0.59 9.47
C LEU A 101 7.74 0.69 10.28
N SER A 102 6.81 1.65 10.26
CA SER A 102 6.89 2.88 11.07
C SER A 102 6.87 2.58 12.58
N ALA A 103 6.13 1.55 13.02
CA ALA A 103 6.17 1.09 14.42
C ALA A 103 7.56 0.55 14.82
N ASN A 104 8.38 0.14 13.85
CA ASN A 104 9.75 -0.34 14.05
C ASN A 104 10.81 0.70 13.62
N LYS A 105 10.43 1.97 13.47
CA LYS A 105 11.34 3.04 13.01
C LYS A 105 12.62 3.15 13.84
N ASP A 106 12.55 2.90 15.15
CA ASP A 106 13.71 2.99 16.05
C ASP A 106 14.76 1.91 15.75
N MET A 107 14.31 0.76 15.23
CA MET A 107 15.19 -0.34 14.80
C MET A 107 15.67 -0.18 13.35
N LEU A 108 14.85 0.45 12.49
CA LEU A 108 15.21 0.72 11.09
C LEU A 108 16.11 1.97 10.94
N GLY A 109 16.05 2.91 11.89
CA GLY A 109 16.72 4.21 11.85
C GLY A 109 16.10 5.20 10.84
N LYS A 110 15.07 4.78 10.10
CA LYS A 110 14.34 5.57 9.10
C LYS A 110 12.88 5.14 9.05
N ASP A 111 11.99 6.09 8.79
CA ASP A 111 10.58 5.79 8.55
C ASP A 111 10.36 5.56 7.05
N VAL A 112 10.03 4.31 6.68
CA VAL A 112 9.78 3.91 5.28
C VAL A 112 8.57 4.67 4.71
N LYS A 113 7.64 5.07 5.57
CA LYS A 113 6.43 5.82 5.19
C LYS A 113 6.74 7.17 4.54
N GLU A 114 7.84 7.81 4.91
CA GLU A 114 8.23 9.11 4.33
C GLU A 114 8.61 9.00 2.84
N TYR A 115 9.11 7.85 2.36
CA TYR A 115 9.41 7.67 0.93
C TYR A 115 8.15 7.63 0.05
N PHE A 116 7.00 7.33 0.64
CA PHE A 116 5.71 7.28 -0.07
C PHE A 116 4.91 8.57 0.10
N ARG A 117 5.34 9.46 1.00
CA ARG A 117 4.59 10.66 1.35
C ARG A 117 4.82 11.74 0.29
N GLY A 118 3.74 12.17 -0.34
CA GLY A 118 3.70 13.38 -1.15
C GLY A 118 2.85 14.46 -0.50
N ARG A 119 3.03 15.71 -0.94
CA ARG A 119 2.29 16.89 -0.48
C ARG A 119 1.72 17.64 -1.68
N TYR A 120 0.48 18.09 -1.57
CA TYR A 120 -0.13 19.03 -2.52
C TYR A 120 -0.49 20.32 -1.81
N GLN A 121 -0.25 21.44 -2.49
CA GLN A 121 -0.83 22.72 -2.10
C GLN A 121 -2.13 22.92 -2.88
N VAL A 122 -3.26 22.93 -2.17
CA VAL A 122 -4.58 23.12 -2.77
C VAL A 122 -4.98 24.57 -2.62
N THR A 123 -5.39 25.17 -3.74
CA THR A 123 -5.90 26.54 -3.77
C THR A 123 -7.33 26.52 -4.30
N GLN A 124 -8.28 26.97 -3.49
CA GLN A 124 -9.69 27.05 -3.83
C GLN A 124 -10.10 28.52 -4.01
N LYS A 125 -10.70 28.83 -5.16
CA LYS A 125 -11.22 30.16 -5.50
C LYS A 125 -12.67 30.03 -5.98
N CYS A 126 -13.55 30.92 -5.53
CA CYS A 126 -14.89 31.06 -6.09
C CYS A 126 -14.82 31.65 -7.51
N LEU A 127 -15.49 31.02 -8.47
CA LEU A 127 -15.53 31.49 -9.87
C LEU A 127 -16.67 32.49 -10.13
N GLU A 128 -17.66 32.55 -9.25
CA GLU A 128 -18.87 33.36 -9.41
C GLU A 128 -18.81 34.70 -8.68
N SER A 129 -17.93 34.83 -7.69
CA SER A 129 -17.71 36.06 -6.93
C SER A 129 -16.24 36.22 -6.53
N ASP A 130 -15.70 37.42 -6.72
CA ASP A 130 -14.35 37.79 -6.28
C ASP A 130 -14.31 38.34 -4.83
N GLU A 131 -15.47 38.44 -4.15
CA GLU A 131 -15.53 38.89 -2.74
C GLU A 131 -14.99 37.84 -1.76
N GLU A 132 -14.99 36.57 -2.13
CA GLU A 132 -14.50 35.49 -1.28
C GLU A 132 -12.97 35.35 -1.38
N PRO A 133 -12.24 35.34 -0.24
CA PRO A 133 -10.79 35.19 -0.26
C PRO A 133 -10.38 33.78 -0.71
N VAL A 134 -9.32 33.72 -1.51
CA VAL A 134 -8.72 32.46 -1.97
C VAL A 134 -8.24 31.64 -0.77
N GLN A 135 -8.77 30.43 -0.63
CA GLN A 135 -8.37 29.50 0.42
C GLN A 135 -7.18 28.67 -0.04
N LYS A 136 -6.15 28.55 0.82
CA LYS A 136 -4.97 27.71 0.59
C LYS A 136 -4.86 26.67 1.69
N SER A 137 -4.80 25.40 1.33
CA SER A 137 -4.55 24.29 2.23
C SER A 137 -3.36 23.46 1.73
N THR A 138 -2.78 22.65 2.62
CA THR A 138 -1.76 21.67 2.26
C THR A 138 -2.27 20.30 2.68
N GLU A 139 -2.24 19.35 1.75
CA GLU A 139 -2.76 18.00 1.93
C GLU A 139 -1.67 16.98 1.64
N GLU A 140 -1.72 15.84 2.33
CA GLU A 140 -0.73 14.76 2.21
C GLU A 140 -1.35 13.56 1.52
N PHE A 141 -0.57 12.88 0.69
CA PHE A 141 -1.01 11.68 -0.01
C PHE A 141 0.08 10.61 -0.01
N TYR A 142 -0.33 9.35 -0.17
CA TYR A 142 0.57 8.18 -0.22
C TYR A 142 0.48 7.42 -1.56
N GLN A 143 -0.49 7.82 -2.39
CA GLN A 143 -0.69 7.30 -3.74
C GLN A 143 -1.22 8.44 -4.62
N VAL A 144 -0.65 8.58 -5.82
CA VAL A 144 -1.20 9.46 -6.85
C VAL A 144 -2.20 8.64 -7.67
N CYS A 145 -3.43 9.11 -7.82
CA CYS A 145 -4.34 8.59 -8.84
C CYS A 145 -3.86 9.07 -10.21
N ALA A 146 -2.93 8.35 -10.82
CA ALA A 146 -2.29 8.72 -12.09
C ALA A 146 -3.21 8.63 -13.32
N CYS A 147 -4.49 8.26 -13.15
CA CYS A 147 -5.38 7.89 -14.24
C CYS A 147 -6.79 8.44 -14.04
N LEU A 148 -6.96 9.76 -14.17
CA LEU A 148 -8.26 10.36 -14.42
C LEU A 148 -8.59 10.23 -15.92
N ILE A 149 -8.93 9.02 -16.37
CA ILE A 149 -9.57 8.83 -17.70
C ILE A 149 -11.06 9.06 -17.50
N CYS A 150 -11.43 10.29 -17.15
CA CYS A 150 -12.80 10.75 -17.24
C CYS A 150 -12.73 12.13 -17.92
N PRO A 151 -13.31 12.31 -19.13
CA PRO A 151 -13.20 13.57 -19.87
C PRO A 151 -14.06 14.69 -19.26
N PHE A 152 -14.67 14.47 -18.10
CA PHE A 152 -15.55 15.41 -17.43
C PHE A 152 -15.12 15.58 -15.97
N PHE A 153 -14.90 16.84 -15.60
CA PHE A 153 -14.76 17.43 -14.27
C PHE A 153 -13.36 17.81 -13.73
N PHE A 154 -13.29 19.13 -13.47
CA PHE A 154 -12.31 19.97 -12.77
C PHE A 154 -10.98 20.30 -13.45
N ALA A 155 -10.92 21.52 -13.97
CA ALA A 155 -9.69 22.28 -14.19
C ALA A 155 -9.05 22.65 -12.84
N SER A 156 -8.48 21.67 -12.16
CA SER A 156 -7.55 21.90 -11.05
C SER A 156 -6.14 21.95 -11.64
N SER A 157 -5.51 23.11 -11.59
CA SER A 157 -4.09 23.23 -11.97
C SER A 157 -3.25 22.46 -10.96
N PHE A 158 -2.75 21.31 -11.37
CA PHE A 158 -1.85 20.47 -10.58
C PHE A 158 -0.44 21.07 -10.69
N VAL A 159 0.06 21.66 -9.60
CA VAL A 159 1.49 21.97 -9.45
C VAL A 159 2.05 20.97 -8.45
N VAL A 160 2.87 20.04 -8.95
CA VAL A 160 3.64 19.12 -8.12
C VAL A 160 4.98 19.79 -7.88
N ASP A 161 5.14 20.47 -6.74
CA ASP A 161 6.46 20.93 -6.30
C ASP A 161 7.22 19.74 -5.68
N LEU A 162 8.26 19.30 -6.38
CA LEU A 162 9.27 18.38 -5.87
C LEU A 162 10.39 19.23 -5.25
N ASP A 163 10.47 19.28 -3.92
CA ASP A 163 11.66 19.74 -3.20
C ASP A 163 12.76 18.65 -3.23
#